data_AF-A0A7V4LRF6-F1
#
_entry.id   AF-A0A7V4LRF6-F1
#
_cell.length_a   1.000
_cell.length_b   1.000
_cell.length_c   1.000
_cell.angle_alpha   90.00
_cell.angle_beta   90.00
_cell.angle_gamma   90.00
#
_symmetry.space_group_name_H-M   'P 1'
#
loop_
_entity.id
_entity.type
_entity.pdbx_description
1 polymer ?
#
loop_
_entity_poly.entity_id
_entity_poly.type
_entity_poly.pdbx_seq_one_letter_code
_entity_poly.pdbx_strand_id
1 'polypeptide(L)'
;MKKLIVAAAVGFLAVGALAQGQFNFGNRVTVAGIDAKVFMPDGSTPLSGAGYWAQAYVGTDLESLQPVGTPVNFRTGAAAGYISSVIVTTPFPGGTKVWVEMRAWEAPAASYEAALADGRMFGKSDPIQLTVAEAPNPPPDMVGLKSFSLVPEPSTMALGLLGAAALMLRRRS
;
A
#
# COMPACT_ATOMS: atom_id res chain seq x y z
N MET A 1 -22.08 -22.50 34.40
CA MET A 1 -22.35 -22.42 32.95
C MET A 1 -21.86 -21.13 32.30
N LYS A 2 -22.15 -19.93 32.84
CA LYS A 2 -21.62 -18.64 32.30
C LYS A 2 -20.08 -18.55 32.26
N LYS A 3 -19.38 -19.08 33.27
CA LYS A 3 -17.91 -19.07 33.35
C LYS A 3 -17.22 -20.00 32.32
N LEU A 4 -17.90 -21.06 31.87
CA LEU A 4 -17.39 -21.99 30.86
C LEU A 4 -17.50 -21.40 29.44
N ILE A 5 -18.55 -20.61 29.18
CA ILE A 5 -18.74 -19.92 27.90
C ILE A 5 -17.68 -18.83 27.70
N VAL A 6 -17.34 -18.10 28.76
CA VAL A 6 -16.30 -17.05 28.69
C VAL A 6 -14.91 -17.63 28.45
N ALA A 7 -14.56 -18.76 29.10
CA ALA A 7 -13.27 -19.42 28.89
C ALA A 7 -13.12 -19.99 27.47
N ALA A 8 -14.19 -20.59 26.92
CA ALA A 8 -14.19 -21.06 25.53
C ALA A 8 -14.05 -19.91 24.53
N ALA A 9 -14.78 -18.80 24.72
CA ALA A 9 -14.68 -17.64 23.85
C ALA A 9 -13.27 -17.00 23.83
N VAL A 10 -12.59 -16.92 24.97
CA VAL A 10 -11.21 -16.42 25.05
C VAL A 10 -10.23 -17.37 24.36
N GLY A 11 -10.41 -18.69 24.48
CA GLY A 11 -9.60 -19.68 23.78
C GLY A 11 -9.75 -19.62 22.25
N PHE A 12 -10.98 -19.51 21.73
CA PHE A 12 -11.23 -19.40 20.29
C PHE A 12 -10.73 -18.08 19.67
N LEU A 13 -10.79 -16.97 20.42
CA LEU A 13 -10.24 -15.68 19.97
C LEU A 13 -8.70 -15.69 19.90
N ALA A 14 -8.02 -16.38 20.82
CA ALA A 14 -6.56 -16.48 20.84
C ALA A 14 -6.00 -17.35 19.69
N VAL A 15 -6.70 -18.41 19.29
CA VAL A 15 -6.30 -19.26 18.15
C VAL A 15 -6.42 -18.50 16.82
N GLY A 16 -7.46 -17.68 16.66
CA GLY A 16 -7.63 -16.84 15.46
C GLY A 16 -6.49 -15.84 15.24
N ALA A 17 -5.88 -15.32 16.33
CA ALA A 17 -4.76 -14.38 16.24
C ALA A 17 -3.42 -15.05 15.83
N LEU A 18 -3.23 -16.34 16.15
CA LEU A 18 -2.02 -17.08 15.78
C LEU A 18 -2.04 -17.61 14.34
N ALA A 19 -3.24 -17.77 13.76
CA ALA A 19 -3.39 -18.23 12.39
C ALA A 19 -3.31 -17.11 11.35
N GLN A 20 -3.32 -15.83 11.77
CA GLN A 20 -3.28 -14.72 10.82
C GLN A 20 -1.95 -14.69 10.06
N GLY A 21 -2.04 -14.68 8.74
CA GLY A 21 -0.92 -14.55 7.85
C GLY A 21 -0.32 -13.15 7.93
N GLN A 22 1.00 -13.08 7.95
CA GLN A 22 1.80 -11.88 8.02
C GLN A 22 2.74 -11.82 6.82
N PHE A 23 3.25 -10.63 6.51
CA PHE A 23 4.34 -10.40 5.56
C PHE A 23 5.17 -9.18 6.01
N ASN A 24 6.39 -9.08 5.50
CA ASN A 24 7.26 -7.93 5.74
C ASN A 24 6.91 -6.81 4.75
N PHE A 25 6.30 -5.74 5.24
CA PHE A 25 6.02 -4.55 4.46
C PHE A 25 7.25 -3.63 4.47
N GLY A 26 8.02 -3.68 3.38
CA GLY A 26 9.20 -2.86 3.19
C GLY A 26 9.60 -2.82 1.72
N ASN A 27 10.12 -1.67 1.29
CA ASN A 27 10.54 -1.46 -0.10
C ASN A 27 12.06 -1.47 -0.30
N ARG A 28 12.80 -1.93 0.71
CA ARG A 28 14.24 -2.20 0.62
C ARG A 28 14.60 -3.41 1.47
N VAL A 29 14.87 -4.52 0.79
CA VAL A 29 15.39 -5.77 1.37
C VAL A 29 16.42 -6.30 0.38
N THR A 30 17.67 -5.87 0.52
CA THR A 30 18.74 -6.14 -0.46
C THR A 30 19.05 -7.63 -0.60
N VAL A 31 18.91 -8.39 0.49
CA VAL A 31 19.09 -9.85 0.49
C VAL A 31 18.02 -10.59 -0.32
N ALA A 32 16.83 -10.00 -0.45
CA ALA A 32 15.72 -10.53 -1.25
C ALA A 32 15.64 -9.90 -2.65
N GLY A 33 16.63 -9.08 -3.03
CA GLY A 33 16.66 -8.37 -4.32
C GLY A 33 15.66 -7.22 -4.43
N ILE A 34 15.12 -6.73 -3.30
CA ILE A 34 14.15 -5.64 -3.26
C ILE A 34 14.89 -4.32 -3.06
N ASP A 35 14.86 -3.48 -4.09
CA ASP A 35 15.33 -2.10 -4.05
C ASP A 35 14.37 -1.20 -4.85
N ALA A 36 13.30 -0.76 -4.19
CA ALA A 36 12.16 -0.10 -4.83
C ALA A 36 11.89 1.27 -4.20
N LYS A 37 12.65 2.30 -4.60
CA LYS A 37 12.40 3.67 -4.16
C LYS A 37 11.05 4.18 -4.70
N VAL A 38 10.37 4.97 -3.87
CA VAL A 38 9.21 5.75 -4.30
C VAL A 38 9.65 7.18 -4.56
N PHE A 39 9.22 7.72 -5.70
CA PHE A 39 9.62 9.04 -6.20
C PHE A 39 8.46 10.02 -6.25
N MET A 40 8.82 11.30 -6.29
CA MET A 40 7.94 12.41 -6.69
C MET A 40 7.49 12.24 -8.15
N PRO A 41 6.49 13.03 -8.59
CA PRO A 41 6.06 13.07 -9.99
C PRO A 41 7.15 13.30 -11.05
N ASP A 42 8.27 13.89 -10.66
CA ASP A 42 9.42 14.10 -11.55
C ASP A 42 10.20 12.81 -11.89
N GLY A 43 9.88 11.69 -11.23
CA GLY A 43 10.51 10.39 -11.42
C GLY A 43 11.97 10.30 -10.97
N SER A 44 12.49 11.29 -10.24
CA SER A 44 13.90 11.34 -9.83
C SER A 44 14.11 11.76 -8.38
N THR A 45 13.26 12.63 -7.83
CA THR A 45 13.33 13.06 -6.44
C THR A 45 12.67 12.01 -5.55
N PRO A 46 13.38 11.34 -4.62
CA PRO A 46 12.77 10.35 -3.74
C PRO A 46 11.85 11.02 -2.71
N LEU A 47 10.75 10.34 -2.36
CA LEU A 47 9.88 10.81 -1.27
C LEU A 47 10.63 10.86 0.06
N SER A 48 10.43 11.92 0.84
CA SER A 48 11.23 12.13 2.05
C SER A 48 10.37 12.57 3.24
N GLY A 49 10.56 11.92 4.38
CA GLY A 49 9.99 12.32 5.65
C GLY A 49 8.48 12.10 5.80
N ALA A 50 7.88 12.85 6.73
CA ALA A 50 6.50 12.69 7.17
C ALA A 50 5.45 13.39 6.27
N GLY A 51 5.89 14.06 5.19
CA GLY A 51 4.98 14.65 4.20
C GLY A 51 4.31 13.62 3.30
N TYR A 52 4.75 12.36 3.36
CA TYR A 52 4.21 11.27 2.56
C TYR A 52 4.07 10.02 3.41
N TRP A 53 2.98 9.30 3.18
CA TRP A 53 2.68 8.04 3.85
C TRP A 53 2.62 6.91 2.84
N ALA A 54 2.90 5.70 3.30
CA ALA A 54 2.66 4.49 2.55
C ALA A 54 1.94 3.45 3.40
N GLN A 55 1.10 2.64 2.77
CA GLN A 55 0.38 1.55 3.41
C GLN A 55 0.25 0.38 2.46
N ALA A 56 0.19 -0.82 3.03
CA ALA A 56 -0.05 -2.02 2.25
C ALA A 56 -1.54 -2.24 2.04
N TYR A 57 -1.90 -2.66 0.83
CA TYR A 57 -3.24 -3.06 0.46
C TYR A 57 -3.21 -4.53 0.06
N VAL A 58 -4.09 -5.35 0.63
CA VAL A 58 -4.06 -6.82 0.49
C VAL A 58 -5.44 -7.37 0.17
N GLY A 59 -5.50 -8.37 -0.70
CA GLY A 59 -6.72 -9.07 -1.08
C GLY A 59 -6.42 -10.41 -1.76
N THR A 60 -7.42 -11.27 -1.87
CA THR A 60 -7.32 -12.53 -2.65
C THR A 60 -7.37 -12.28 -4.15
N ASP A 61 -7.90 -11.12 -4.54
CA ASP A 61 -8.12 -10.69 -5.91
C ASP A 61 -7.72 -9.23 -6.06
N LEU A 62 -7.39 -8.80 -7.28
CA LEU A 62 -6.93 -7.42 -7.55
C LEU A 62 -8.00 -6.36 -7.27
N GLU A 63 -9.28 -6.75 -7.29
CA GLU A 63 -10.42 -5.86 -7.03
C GLU A 63 -10.80 -5.79 -5.54
N SER A 64 -10.28 -6.70 -4.71
CA SER A 64 -10.64 -6.83 -3.30
C SER A 64 -9.55 -6.32 -2.34
N LEU A 65 -8.58 -5.56 -2.86
CA LEU A 65 -7.47 -5.03 -2.07
C LEU A 65 -7.95 -4.03 -1.01
N GLN A 66 -7.73 -4.36 0.26
CA GLN A 66 -8.09 -3.53 1.42
C GLN A 66 -6.84 -3.08 2.18
N PRO A 67 -6.84 -1.88 2.80
CA PRO A 67 -5.72 -1.40 3.59
C PRO A 67 -5.47 -2.31 4.81
N VAL A 68 -4.21 -2.62 5.06
CA VAL A 68 -3.75 -3.39 6.23
C VAL A 68 -2.56 -2.71 6.89
N GLY A 69 -2.45 -2.87 8.21
CA GLY A 69 -1.47 -2.15 9.02
C GLY A 69 -1.75 -0.65 9.10
N THR A 70 -0.87 0.08 9.77
CA THR A 70 -0.95 1.55 9.85
C THR A 70 -0.10 2.20 8.76
N PRO A 71 -0.47 3.38 8.23
CA PRO A 71 0.40 4.13 7.33
C PRO A 71 1.77 4.41 7.97
N VAL A 72 2.83 4.26 7.18
CA VAL A 72 4.22 4.49 7.60
C VAL A 72 4.83 5.65 6.81
N ASN A 73 5.68 6.43 7.48
CA ASN A 73 6.40 7.54 6.86
C ASN A 73 7.57 7.06 6.01
N PHE A 74 7.97 7.89 5.05
CA PHE A 74 9.24 7.72 4.34
C PHE A 74 10.42 8.18 5.21
N ARG A 75 11.55 7.51 5.02
CA ARG A 75 12.84 7.91 5.60
C ARG A 75 13.35 9.19 4.94
N THR A 76 14.40 9.76 5.52
CA THR A 76 15.02 11.01 5.06
C THR A 76 16.48 10.78 4.61
N GLY A 77 17.09 11.81 4.01
CA GLY A 77 18.49 11.80 3.60
C GLY A 77 18.79 10.73 2.55
N ALA A 78 19.90 10.01 2.71
CA ALA A 78 20.31 8.97 1.76
C ALA A 78 19.31 7.80 1.64
N ALA A 79 18.42 7.64 2.62
CA ALA A 79 17.37 6.63 2.63
C ALA A 79 16.00 7.16 2.15
N ALA A 80 15.91 8.39 1.65
CA ALA A 80 14.71 8.89 1.02
C ALA A 80 14.24 7.96 -0.12
N GLY A 81 12.93 7.84 -0.24
CA GLY A 81 12.23 6.90 -1.12
C GLY A 81 11.98 5.54 -0.48
N TYR A 82 12.54 5.25 0.72
CA TYR A 82 12.29 4.02 1.46
C TYR A 82 11.49 4.22 2.72
N ILE A 83 10.67 3.24 3.08
CA ILE A 83 9.96 3.17 4.37
C ILE A 83 10.76 2.35 5.36
N SER A 84 10.47 2.51 6.65
CA SER A 84 10.91 1.53 7.65
C SER A 84 10.11 0.25 7.51
N SER A 85 10.80 -0.87 7.31
CA SER A 85 10.15 -2.17 7.16
C SER A 85 9.42 -2.54 8.44
N VAL A 86 8.17 -2.98 8.31
CA VAL A 86 7.31 -3.38 9.41
C VAL A 86 6.59 -4.68 9.06
N ILE A 87 6.34 -5.53 10.06
CA ILE A 87 5.53 -6.73 9.85
C ILE A 87 4.06 -6.30 9.84
N VAL A 88 3.36 -6.63 8.76
CA VAL A 88 1.92 -6.36 8.61
C VAL A 88 1.15 -7.66 8.72
N THR A 89 0.10 -7.65 9.54
CA THR A 89 -0.82 -8.76 9.69
C THR A 89 -2.01 -8.59 8.75
N THR A 90 -2.41 -9.67 8.09
CA THR A 90 -3.50 -9.71 7.13
C THR A 90 -4.75 -10.34 7.75
N PRO A 91 -5.94 -10.08 7.20
CA PRO A 91 -7.16 -10.78 7.62
C PRO A 91 -7.22 -12.25 7.13
N PHE A 92 -6.24 -12.68 6.33
CA PHE A 92 -6.18 -14.02 5.75
C PHE A 92 -5.32 -14.95 6.60
N PRO A 93 -5.61 -16.26 6.65
CA PRO A 93 -4.76 -17.19 7.38
C PRO A 93 -3.39 -17.37 6.71
N GLY A 94 -2.39 -17.84 7.46
CA GLY A 94 -1.10 -18.24 6.90
C GLY A 94 -1.25 -19.33 5.84
N GLY A 95 -0.33 -19.36 4.89
CA GLY A 95 -0.40 -20.23 3.70
C GLY A 95 -1.33 -19.71 2.60
N THR A 96 -2.08 -18.63 2.83
CA THR A 96 -2.93 -18.03 1.80
C THR A 96 -2.10 -17.25 0.79
N LYS A 97 -2.37 -17.47 -0.50
CA LYS A 97 -1.81 -16.66 -1.58
C LYS A 97 -2.64 -15.39 -1.75
N VAL A 98 -2.00 -14.24 -1.60
CA VAL A 98 -2.65 -12.92 -1.65
C VAL A 98 -1.94 -12.00 -2.63
N TRP A 99 -2.68 -11.03 -3.14
CA TRP A 99 -2.14 -9.87 -3.84
C TRP A 99 -1.84 -8.76 -2.83
N VAL A 100 -0.71 -8.08 -3.02
CA VAL A 100 -0.25 -6.97 -2.19
C VAL A 100 0.15 -5.81 -3.09
N GLU A 101 -0.34 -4.61 -2.79
CA GLU A 101 0.10 -3.35 -3.38
C GLU A 101 0.70 -2.45 -2.29
N MET A 102 1.81 -1.78 -2.60
CA MET A 102 2.25 -0.63 -1.81
C MET A 102 1.57 0.61 -2.39
N ARG A 103 0.75 1.28 -1.60
CA ARG A 103 0.15 2.57 -1.96
C ARG A 103 0.81 3.67 -1.17
N ALA A 104 1.14 4.78 -1.83
CA ALA A 104 1.76 5.94 -1.23
C ALA A 104 0.99 7.21 -1.60
N TRP A 105 0.92 8.16 -0.67
CA TRP A 105 0.20 9.41 -0.87
C TRP A 105 0.75 10.53 0.00
N GLU A 106 0.39 11.76 -0.33
CA GLU A 106 0.75 12.95 0.42
C GLU A 106 -0.09 13.10 1.69
N ALA A 107 0.59 13.34 2.82
CA ALA A 107 -0.03 13.64 4.10
C ALA A 107 -0.74 15.01 4.07
N PRO A 108 -1.72 15.29 4.96
CA PRO A 108 -2.19 14.45 6.07
C PRO A 108 -3.47 13.67 5.74
N ALA A 109 -3.72 13.30 4.48
CA ALA A 109 -4.90 12.50 4.13
C ALA A 109 -4.91 11.17 4.89
N ALA A 110 -6.03 10.87 5.56
CA ALA A 110 -6.15 9.74 6.49
C ALA A 110 -5.99 8.36 5.81
N SER A 111 -6.25 8.27 4.51
CA SER A 111 -6.07 7.08 3.69
C SER A 111 -5.70 7.46 2.26
N TYR A 112 -5.28 6.47 1.47
CA TYR A 112 -5.07 6.65 0.03
C TYR A 112 -6.32 7.15 -0.68
N GLU A 113 -7.49 6.61 -0.33
CA GLU A 113 -8.78 7.02 -0.92
C GLU A 113 -9.14 8.45 -0.53
N ALA A 114 -8.81 8.89 0.69
CA ALA A 114 -8.98 10.28 1.09
C ALA A 114 -8.02 11.21 0.32
N ALA A 115 -6.77 10.78 0.09
CA ALA A 115 -5.82 11.55 -0.70
C ALA A 115 -6.28 11.72 -2.15
N LEU A 116 -6.87 10.67 -2.73
CA LEU A 116 -7.50 10.71 -4.05
C LEU A 116 -8.67 11.71 -4.07
N ALA A 117 -9.53 11.68 -3.05
CA ALA A 117 -10.70 12.56 -2.96
C ALA A 117 -10.31 14.04 -2.73
N ASP A 118 -9.23 14.29 -1.99
CA ASP A 118 -8.70 15.62 -1.69
C ASP A 118 -7.82 16.20 -2.81
N GLY A 119 -7.57 15.43 -3.87
CA GLY A 119 -6.69 15.80 -4.97
C GLY A 119 -5.22 15.97 -4.63
N ARG A 120 -4.77 15.19 -3.65
CA ARG A 120 -3.37 15.11 -3.23
C ARG A 120 -2.55 14.24 -4.17
N MET A 121 -1.22 14.30 -4.05
CA MET A 121 -0.36 13.38 -4.80
C MET A 121 -0.55 11.95 -4.28
N PHE A 122 -0.69 11.00 -5.19
CA PHE A 122 -0.85 9.59 -4.85
C PHE A 122 -0.16 8.69 -5.89
N GLY A 123 0.15 7.46 -5.50
CA GLY A 123 0.73 6.46 -6.38
C GLY A 123 0.63 5.06 -5.80
N LYS A 124 0.70 4.05 -6.65
CA LYS A 124 0.70 2.66 -6.23
C LYS A 124 1.72 1.84 -7.02
N SER A 125 2.26 0.81 -6.39
CA SER A 125 3.11 -0.17 -7.07
C SER A 125 2.29 -1.06 -8.00
N ASP A 126 2.99 -1.78 -8.88
CA ASP A 126 2.41 -2.98 -9.49
C ASP A 126 1.98 -3.97 -8.39
N PRO A 127 0.85 -4.68 -8.55
CA PRO A 127 0.41 -5.68 -7.60
C PRO A 127 1.36 -6.88 -7.63
N ILE A 128 1.72 -7.36 -6.45
CA ILE A 128 2.63 -8.50 -6.26
C ILE A 128 1.85 -9.64 -5.62
N GLN A 129 2.13 -10.87 -6.04
CA GLN A 129 1.55 -12.04 -5.40
C GLN A 129 2.56 -12.67 -4.44
N LEU A 130 2.16 -12.92 -3.20
CA LEU A 130 2.95 -13.65 -2.21
C LEU A 130 2.07 -14.56 -1.37
N THR A 131 2.69 -15.54 -0.70
CA THR A 131 2.01 -16.44 0.22
C THR A 131 2.30 -15.99 1.65
N VAL A 132 1.30 -15.47 2.36
CA VAL A 132 1.48 -14.96 3.73
C VAL A 132 1.86 -16.10 4.69
N ALA A 133 2.65 -15.79 5.70
CA ALA A 133 3.11 -16.77 6.68
C ALA A 133 2.58 -16.43 8.07
N GLU A 134 2.12 -17.42 8.81
CA GLU A 134 1.71 -17.28 10.21
C GLU A 134 2.90 -17.51 11.16
N ALA A 135 2.88 -16.86 12.32
CA ALA A 135 3.89 -17.09 13.35
C ALA A 135 3.87 -18.57 13.81
N PRO A 136 5.04 -19.20 14.06
CA PRO A 136 6.37 -18.60 14.19
C PRO A 136 7.17 -18.54 12.87
N ASN A 137 6.56 -18.79 11.72
CA ASN A 137 7.29 -18.76 10.46
C ASN A 137 7.73 -17.33 10.11
N PRO A 138 8.92 -17.15 9.50
CA PRO A 138 9.37 -15.84 9.04
C PRO A 138 8.37 -15.23 8.04
N PRO A 139 7.94 -13.97 8.22
CA PRO A 139 7.09 -13.30 7.25
C PRO A 139 7.80 -13.15 5.89
N PRO A 140 7.13 -13.46 4.76
CA PRO A 140 7.69 -13.27 3.42
C PRO A 140 7.92 -11.80 3.11
N ASP A 141 8.94 -11.51 2.30
CA ASP A 141 9.19 -10.19 1.73
C ASP A 141 8.36 -9.94 0.45
N MET A 142 8.18 -8.67 0.09
CA MET A 142 7.47 -8.26 -1.15
C MET A 142 8.34 -8.42 -2.41
N VAL A 143 8.81 -9.64 -2.67
CA VAL A 143 9.68 -9.94 -3.82
C VAL A 143 8.96 -9.60 -5.13
N GLY A 144 9.62 -8.82 -5.99
CA GLY A 144 9.04 -8.32 -7.24
C GLY A 144 8.54 -6.88 -7.18
N LEU A 145 8.60 -6.23 -6.01
CA LEU A 145 8.30 -4.80 -5.88
C LEU A 145 9.27 -3.96 -6.72
N LYS A 146 8.70 -3.09 -7.55
CA LYS A 146 9.43 -2.14 -8.40
C LYS A 146 9.26 -0.72 -7.88
N SER A 147 10.24 0.11 -8.21
CA SER A 147 10.16 1.56 -7.97
C SER A 147 9.00 2.16 -8.75
N PHE A 148 8.34 3.16 -8.16
CA PHE A 148 7.25 3.91 -8.81
C PHE A 148 7.24 5.38 -8.36
N SER A 149 6.50 6.20 -9.08
CA SER A 149 6.36 7.64 -8.81
C SER A 149 4.93 7.97 -8.40
N LEU A 150 4.77 9.00 -7.58
CA LEU A 150 3.47 9.61 -7.34
C LEU A 150 3.03 10.34 -8.61
N VAL A 151 1.72 10.40 -8.84
CA VAL A 151 1.11 11.11 -9.95
C VAL A 151 0.33 12.28 -9.34
N PRO A 152 0.50 13.51 -9.85
CA PRO A 152 -0.43 14.60 -9.59
C PRO A 152 -1.80 14.20 -10.16
N GLU A 153 -2.90 14.72 -9.62
CA GLU A 153 -4.20 14.52 -10.27
C GLU A 153 -4.11 14.85 -11.76
N PRO A 154 -4.69 14.02 -12.65
CA PRO A 154 -4.96 14.46 -14.01
C PRO A 154 -5.97 15.61 -13.87
N SER A 155 -5.44 16.84 -13.88
CA SER A 155 -6.22 18.05 -13.64
C SER A 155 -7.50 17.97 -14.48
N THR A 156 -8.64 17.87 -13.80
CA THR A 156 -9.96 17.84 -14.47
C THR A 156 -10.13 19.06 -15.36
N MET A 157 -9.41 20.15 -15.05
CA MET A 157 -9.24 21.32 -15.92
C MET A 157 -8.50 21.04 -17.22
N ALA A 158 -7.42 20.25 -17.25
CA ALA A 158 -6.75 19.87 -18.49
C ALA A 158 -7.64 18.98 -19.36
N LEU A 159 -8.36 18.03 -18.76
CA LEU A 159 -9.37 17.23 -19.47
C LEU A 159 -10.55 18.06 -19.95
N GLY A 160 -11.03 19.01 -19.13
CA GLY A 160 -12.09 19.94 -19.49
C GLY A 160 -11.69 20.89 -20.61
N LEU A 161 -10.46 21.41 -20.60
CA LEU A 161 -9.90 22.24 -21.66
C LEU A 161 -9.65 21.45 -22.94
N LEU A 162 -9.15 20.21 -22.86
CA LEU A 162 -9.04 19.31 -24.01
C LEU A 162 -10.41 18.96 -24.59
N GLY A 163 -11.39 18.65 -23.74
CA GLY A 163 -12.77 18.39 -24.15
C GLY A 163 -13.42 19.61 -24.80
N ALA A 164 -13.22 20.81 -24.23
CA ALA A 164 -13.70 22.07 -24.80
C ALA A 164 -12.99 22.41 -26.12
N ALA A 165 -11.68 22.20 -26.22
CA ALA A 165 -10.92 22.39 -27.45
C ALA A 165 -11.40 21.43 -28.56
N ALA A 166 -11.60 20.15 -28.24
CA ALA A 166 -12.16 19.17 -29.17
C ALA A 166 -13.59 19.56 -29.62
N LEU A 167 -14.42 20.05 -28.72
CA LEU A 167 -15.78 20.52 -29.04
C LEU A 167 -15.75 21.75 -29.97
N MET A 168 -14.84 22.71 -29.72
CA MET A 168 -14.70 23.91 -30.54
C MET A 168 -14.15 23.60 -31.94
N LEU A 169 -13.24 22.62 -32.07
CA LEU A 169 -12.75 22.14 -33.37
C LEU A 169 -13.87 21.45 -34.17
N ARG A 170 -14.72 20.66 -33.51
CA ARG A 170 -15.89 20.02 -34.15
C ARG A 170 -16.95 21.03 -34.62
N ARG A 171 -17.09 22.19 -33.97
CA ARG A 171 -18.04 23.24 -34.38
C ARG A 171 -17.55 24.10 -35.55
N ARG A 172 -16.27 23.98 -35.91
CA ARG A 172 -15.64 24.73 -37.03
C ARG A 172 -15.45 23.87 -38.28
N SER A 173 -15.80 22.57 -38.21
CA SER A 173 -15.90 21.65 -39.36
C SER A 173 -17.35 21.55 -39.79
#